data_AF-A0A937UFJ6-F1
#
_entry.id   AF-A0A937UFJ6-F1
#
_cell.length_a   1.000
_cell.length_b   1.000
_cell.length_c   1.000
_cell.angle_alpha   90.00
_cell.angle_beta   90.00
_cell.angle_gamma   90.00
#
_symmetry.space_group_name_H-M   'P 1'
#
loop_
_entity.id
_entity.type
_entity.pdbx_description
1 polymer ?
#
loop_
_entity_poly.entity_id
_entity_poly.type
_entity_poly.pdbx_seq_one_letter_code
_entity_poly.pdbx_strand_id
1 'polypeptide(L)' 'MVVYYSHTGNTEQMARGVIEGANRVPGVVTKLRKASEASKEDLDMADGIILGCPTYFANLPG' A
#
# COMPACT_ATOMS: atom_id res chain seq x y z
N MET A 1 6.86 -0.77 -3.21
CA MET A 1 5.66 -1.58 -2.89
C MET A 1 4.67 -0.75 -2.08
N VAL A 2 3.37 -0.89 -2.35
CA VAL A 2 2.30 -0.25 -1.57
C VAL A 2 1.50 -1.33 -0.88
N VAL A 3 1.50 -1.32 0.45
CA VAL A 3 0.68 -2.20 1.27
C VAL A 3 -0.41 -1.37 1.95
N TYR A 4 -1.65 -1.80 1.85
CA TYR A 4 -2.75 -1.08 2.46
C TYR A 4 -3.70 -1.99 3.23
N TYR A 5 -4.24 -1.46 4.32
CA TYR A 5 -5.43 -1.99 4.96
C TYR A 5 -6.61 -1.08 4.60
N SER A 6 -7.79 -1.64 4.35
CA SER A 6 -8.98 -0.87 4.01
C SER A 6 -10.20 -1.62 4.51
N HIS A 7 -11.07 -0.93 5.26
CA HIS A 7 -12.29 -1.52 5.80
C HIS A 7 -13.49 -1.28 4.87
N THR A 8 -13.64 -0.06 4.35
CA THR A 8 -14.77 0.36 3.49
C THR A 8 -14.37 0.69 2.05
N GLY A 9 -13.10 0.51 1.68
CA GLY A 9 -12.60 0.78 0.33
C GLY A 9 -11.93 2.15 0.14
N ASN A 10 -12.06 3.07 1.09
CA ASN A 10 -11.49 4.43 0.94
C ASN A 10 -9.95 4.42 0.85
N THR A 11 -9.29 3.66 1.72
CA THR A 11 -7.83 3.55 1.70
C THR A 11 -7.33 2.78 0.47
N GLU A 12 -8.15 1.88 -0.08
CA GLU A 12 -7.84 1.20 -1.35
C GLU A 12 -7.80 2.20 -2.51
N GLN A 13 -8.77 3.10 -2.59
CA GLN A 13 -8.81 4.14 -3.61
C GLN A 13 -7.58 5.05 -3.52
N MET A 14 -7.19 5.45 -2.30
CA MET A 14 -5.95 6.19 -2.09
C MET A 14 -4.73 5.40 -2.56
N ALA A 15 -4.62 4.12 -2.17
CA ALA A 15 -3.47 3.29 -2.54
C ALA A 15 -3.37 3.08 -4.05
N ARG A 16 -4.49 2.99 -4.78
CA ARG A 16 -4.53 2.98 -6.25
C ARG A 16 -3.99 4.28 -6.85
N GLY A 17 -4.38 5.43 -6.31
CA GLY A 17 -3.84 6.73 -6.75
C GLY A 17 -2.32 6.83 -6.54
N VAL A 18 -1.81 6.31 -5.43
CA VAL A 18 -0.36 6.25 -5.15
C VAL A 18 0.36 5.36 -6.16
N ILE A 19 -0.16 4.16 -6.45
CA ILE A 19 0.37 3.24 -7.47
C ILE A 19 0.41 3.92 -8.85
N GLU A 20 -0.68 4.60 -9.23
CA GLU A 20 -0.77 5.29 -10.51
C GLU A 20 0.30 6.38 -10.63
N GLY A 21 0.48 7.20 -9.59
CA GLY A 21 1.51 8.22 -9.54
C GLY A 21 2.92 7.63 -9.61
N ALA A 22 3.18 6.56 -8.87
CA ALA A 22 4.48 5.91 -8.84
C ALA A 22 4.83 5.22 -10.17
N ASN A 23 3.85 4.63 -10.86
CA ASN A 23 4.04 4.03 -12.19
C ASN A 23 4.31 5.05 -13.29
N ARG A 24 4.07 6.35 -13.06
CA ARG A 24 4.46 7.42 -14.01
C ARG A 24 5.96 7.69 -14.01
N VAL A 25 6.70 7.19 -13.01
CA VAL A 25 8.15 7.36 -12.92
C VAL A 25 8.85 6.25 -13.75
N PRO A 26 9.66 6.61 -14.76
CA PRO A 26 10.35 5.62 -15.58
C PRO A 26 11.26 4.71 -14.74
N GLY A 27 11.19 3.40 -14.97
CA GLY A 27 12.00 2.40 -14.27
C GLY A 27 11.46 1.98 -12.90
N VAL A 28 10.36 2.59 -12.42
CA VAL A 28 9.72 2.20 -11.16
C VAL A 28 8.68 1.11 -11.43
N VAL A 29 8.85 -0.03 -10.78
CA VAL A 29 7.85 -1.12 -10.78
C VAL A 29 7.14 -1.10 -9.44
N THR A 30 5.81 -0.91 -9.46
CA THR A 30 5.01 -0.94 -8.23
C THR A 30 4.10 -2.15 -8.14
N LYS A 31 3.91 -2.61 -6.91
CA LYS A 31 2.96 -3.66 -6.54
C LYS A 31 2.03 -3.12 -5.47
N LEU A 32 0.74 -3.43 -5.60
CA LEU A 32 -0.29 -3.14 -4.62
C LEU A 32 -0.69 -4.43 -3.90
N ARG A 33 -0.63 -4.43 -2.58
CA ARG A 33 -1.02 -5.58 -1.74
C ARG A 33 -1.91 -5.13 -0.59
N LYS A 34 -2.88 -5.96 -0.22
CA LYS A 34 -3.57 -5.81 1.06
C LYS A 34 -2.63 -6.24 2.18
N ALA A 35 -2.75 -5.61 3.35
CA ALA A 35 -1.94 -5.96 4.52
C ALA A 35 -2.06 -7.45 4.91
N SER A 36 -3.25 -8.04 4.74
CA SER A 36 -3.51 -9.47 4.97
C SER A 36 -2.87 -10.40 3.94
N GLU A 37 -2.46 -9.88 2.78
CA GLU A 37 -1.89 -10.64 1.65
C GLU A 37 -0.40 -10.36 1.46
N ALA A 38 0.15 -9.39 2.18
CA ALA A 38 1.57 -9.05 2.11
C ALA A 38 2.39 -10.13 2.83
N SER A 39 3.22 -10.84 2.08
CA SER A 39 4.15 -11.83 2.65
C SER A 39 5.49 -11.18 2.98
N LYS A 40 6.29 -11.84 3.82
CA LYS A 40 7.61 -11.32 4.23
C LYS A 40 8.55 -11.19 3.03
N GLU A 41 8.44 -12.10 2.06
CA GLU A 41 9.22 -12.08 0.83
C GLU A 41 8.90 -10.85 -0.03
N ASP A 42 7.62 -10.43 -0.07
CA ASP A 42 7.20 -9.22 -0.77
C ASP A 42 7.86 -7.98 -0.12
N LEU A 43 8.02 -7.94 1.21
CA LEU A 43 8.74 -6.87 1.91
C LEU A 43 10.26 -6.90 1.61
N ASP A 44 10.88 -8.08 1.64
CA ASP A 44 12.32 -8.23 1.40
C ASP A 44 12.71 -7.87 -0.04
N MET A 45 11.81 -8.10 -1.01
CA MET A 45 12.04 -7.75 -2.42
C MET A 45 11.81 -6.26 -2.74
N ALA A 46 11.27 -5.48 -1.81
CA ALA A 46 10.88 -4.10 -2.08
C ALA A 46 12.00 -3.11 -1.74
N ASP A 47 12.46 -2.33 -2.73
CA ASP A 47 13.42 -1.23 -2.51
C ASP A 47 12.83 -0.06 -1.70
N GLY A 48 11.51 0.01 -1.61
CA GLY A 48 10.78 1.02 -0.86
C GLY A 48 9.37 0.57 -0.55
N ILE A 49 8.87 0.92 0.64
CA ILE A 49 7.58 0.45 1.15
C ILE A 49 6.72 1.66 1.54
N ILE A 50 5.49 1.68 1.03
CA ILE A 50 4.45 2.64 1.41
C ILE A 50 3.36 1.88 2.15
N LEU A 51 3.03 2.31 3.36
CA LEU A 51 1.99 1.71 4.20
C LEU A 51 0.80 2.66 4.32
N GLY A 52 -0.40 2.17 3.98
CA GLY A 52 -1.65 2.93 4.10
C GLY A 52 -2.66 2.22 5.00
N CYS A 53 -3.33 2.94 5.89
CA CYS A 53 -4.43 2.40 6.68
C CYS A 53 -5.54 3.44 6.86
N PRO A 54 -6.80 3.03 7.09
CA PRO A 54 -7.84 3.93 7.56
C PRO A 54 -7.52 4.42 8.95
N THR A 55 -7.80 5.68 9.23
CA THR A 55 -7.72 6.22 10.59
C THR A 55 -8.80 5.57 11.46
N TYR A 56 -8.40 4.87 12.51
CA TYR A 56 -9.30 4.25 13.48
C TYR A 56 -9.09 4.93 14.83
N PHE A 57 -10.06 5.72 15.31
CA PHE A 57 -9.95 6.48 16.57
C PHE A 57 -8.66 7.33 16.70
N ALA A 58 -8.29 8.06 15.65
CA ALA A 58 -7.03 8.82 15.57
C ALA A 58 -5.75 7.96 15.70
N ASN A 59 -5.88 6.65 15.49
CA ASN A 59 -4.79 5.68 15.61
C ASN A 59 -4.81 4.67 14.45
N LEU A 60 -3.81 3.79 14.44
CA LEU A 60 -3.71 2.67 13.52
C LEU A 60 -4.77 1.60 13.87
N PRO A 61 -5.39 0.96 12.87
CA PRO A 61 -6.17 -0.25 13.09
C PRO A 61 -5.26 -1.36 13.64
N GLY A 62 -5.73 -2.05 14.68
CA GLY A 62 -5.00 -3.08 15.41
C GLY A 62 -4.87 -4.40 14.67
#